data_AF-A0A645GNK6-F1
#
_entry.id   AF-A0A645GNK6-F1
#
_cell.length_a   1.000
_cell.length_b   1.000
_cell.length_c   1.000
_cell.angle_alpha   90.00
_cell.angle_beta   90.00
_cell.angle_gamma   90.00
#
_symmetry.space_group_name_H-M   'P 1'
#
loop_
_entity.id
_entity.type
_entity.pdbx_description
1 polymer ?
#
loop_
_entity_poly.entity_id
_entity_poly.type
_entity_poly.pdbx_seq_one_letter_code
_entity_poly.pdbx_strand_id
1 'polypeptide(L)'
;MPFEEKGELVDYCRKYGVDLISLIAPTSDQRIQMIAKEAMGYIYLVSSLGVTGVRSNITTDIGAIVKKIREASDKPVAVGFGISTPQQAKEMAALSDGAIVGSAIVKIIEKYGDDCVGPVYEYAKEMTEAVK
;
A
#
# COMPACT_ATOMS: atom_id res chain seq x y z
N MET A 1 5.48 -12.14 -0.66
CA MET A 1 5.29 -13.54 -0.24
C MET A 1 3.79 -13.80 -0.15
N PRO A 2 3.29 -14.91 -0.71
CA PRO A 2 1.91 -15.35 -0.52
C PRO A 2 1.56 -15.51 0.96
N PHE A 3 0.29 -15.30 1.31
CA PHE A 3 -0.16 -15.45 2.69
C PHE A 3 0.06 -16.87 3.24
N GLU A 4 -0.03 -17.88 2.38
CA GLU A 4 0.11 -19.29 2.72
C GLU A 4 1.53 -19.68 3.17
N GLU A 5 2.55 -19.00 2.64
CA GLU A 5 3.95 -19.33 2.89
C GLU A 5 4.52 -18.60 4.13
N LYS A 6 3.69 -17.80 4.80
CA LYS A 6 4.16 -16.96 5.92
C LYS A 6 4.61 -17.73 7.16
N GLY A 7 4.21 -19.00 7.29
CA GLY A 7 4.53 -19.83 8.45
C GLY A 7 6.02 -19.93 8.72
N GLU A 8 6.85 -19.91 7.67
CA GLU A 8 8.30 -20.00 7.80
C GLU A 8 8.93 -18.74 8.43
N LEU A 9 8.29 -17.58 8.31
CA LEU A 9 8.82 -16.29 8.75
C LEU A 9 8.12 -15.76 10.01
N VAL A 10 6.83 -16.08 10.21
CA VAL A 10 6.01 -15.44 11.25
C VAL A 10 6.56 -15.63 12.65
N ASP A 11 7.15 -16.80 12.95
CA ASP A 11 7.71 -17.10 14.27
C ASP A 11 9.01 -16.32 14.52
N TYR A 12 9.84 -16.16 13.49
CA TYR A 12 11.04 -15.31 13.57
C TYR A 12 10.68 -13.84 13.69
N CYS A 13 9.71 -13.38 12.90
CA CYS A 13 9.16 -12.02 12.98
C CYS A 13 8.70 -11.71 14.40
N ARG A 14 7.87 -12.57 15.00
CA ARG A 14 7.43 -12.43 16.40
C ARG A 14 8.60 -12.46 17.39
N LYS A 15 9.54 -13.40 17.23
CA LYS A 15 10.71 -13.53 18.10
C LYS A 15 11.54 -12.25 18.16
N TYR A 16 11.67 -11.54 17.04
CA TYR A 16 12.49 -10.34 16.93
C TYR A 16 11.69 -9.03 16.94
N GLY A 17 10.37 -9.08 17.20
CA GLY A 17 9.52 -7.90 17.25
C GLY A 17 9.37 -7.18 15.90
N VAL A 18 9.43 -7.92 14.80
CA VAL A 18 9.26 -7.41 13.43
C VAL A 18 7.84 -7.75 12.96
N ASP A 19 7.10 -6.75 12.51
CA ASP A 19 5.78 -6.96 11.92
C ASP A 19 5.90 -7.46 10.47
N LEU A 20 5.26 -8.60 10.19
CA LEU A 20 5.12 -9.11 8.83
C LEU A 20 3.88 -8.49 8.17
N ILE A 21 4.11 -7.52 7.30
CA ILE A 21 3.05 -6.77 6.61
C ILE A 21 2.33 -7.66 5.59
N SER A 22 1.01 -7.79 5.75
CA SER A 22 0.15 -8.53 4.82
C SER A 22 -0.18 -7.70 3.59
N LEU A 23 -0.14 -8.33 2.41
CA LEU A 23 -0.59 -7.73 1.16
C LEU A 23 -1.98 -8.26 0.79
N ILE A 24 -2.89 -7.35 0.46
CA ILE A 24 -4.22 -7.68 -0.08
C ILE A 24 -4.34 -7.05 -1.47
N ALA A 25 -4.83 -7.83 -2.43
CA ALA A 25 -5.12 -7.36 -3.78
C ALA A 25 -6.63 -7.49 -4.07
N PRO A 26 -7.17 -6.79 -5.08
CA PRO A 26 -8.58 -6.91 -5.46
C PRO A 26 -8.97 -8.34 -5.85
N THR A 27 -8.00 -9.11 -6.35
CA THR A 27 -8.15 -10.52 -6.71
C THR A 27 -8.14 -11.47 -5.52
N SER A 28 -7.87 -10.99 -4.30
CA SER A 28 -7.92 -11.81 -3.09
C SER A 28 -9.34 -12.24 -2.71
N ASP A 29 -10.37 -11.54 -3.20
CA ASP A 29 -11.80 -11.85 -3.04
C ASP A 29 -12.18 -12.40 -1.65
N GLN A 30 -12.59 -13.67 -1.55
CA GLN A 30 -13.03 -14.31 -0.30
C GLN A 30 -11.92 -14.42 0.76
N ARG A 31 -10.65 -14.25 0.38
CA ARG A 31 -9.49 -14.35 1.28
C ARG A 31 -9.22 -13.05 2.02
N ILE A 32 -9.85 -11.93 1.66
CA ILE A 32 -9.60 -10.61 2.26
C ILE A 32 -9.71 -10.67 3.80
N GLN A 33 -10.81 -11.21 4.32
CA GLN A 33 -11.05 -11.27 5.76
C GLN A 33 -10.05 -12.19 6.49
N MET A 34 -9.69 -13.32 5.87
CA MET A 34 -8.69 -14.25 6.40
C MET A 34 -7.32 -13.58 6.51
N ILE A 35 -6.90 -12.87 5.46
CA ILE A 35 -5.61 -12.16 5.43
C ILE A 35 -5.61 -11.02 6.45
N ALA A 36 -6.70 -10.26 6.53
CA ALA A 36 -6.84 -9.11 7.43
C ALA A 36 -6.79 -9.51 8.92
N LYS A 37 -7.42 -10.63 9.29
CA LYS A 37 -7.47 -11.13 10.67
C LYS A 37 -6.09 -11.45 11.24
N GLU A 38 -5.16 -11.88 10.38
CA GLU A 38 -3.81 -12.28 10.79
C GLU A 38 -2.75 -11.24 10.44
N ALA A 39 -3.16 -10.03 10.08
CA ALA A 39 -2.25 -8.94 9.74
C ALA A 39 -1.52 -8.37 10.97
N MET A 40 -0.28 -7.97 10.75
CA MET A 40 0.60 -7.33 11.74
C MET A 40 0.96 -5.92 11.24
N GLY A 41 1.24 -4.99 12.16
CA GLY A 41 1.52 -3.59 11.81
C GLY A 41 0.36 -2.91 11.08
N TYR A 42 0.41 -2.93 9.74
CA TYR A 42 -0.62 -2.40 8.84
C TYR A 42 -0.89 -3.38 7.69
N ILE A 43 -1.96 -3.13 6.94
CA ILE A 43 -2.31 -3.90 5.74
C ILE A 43 -1.94 -3.09 4.50
N TYR A 44 -1.14 -3.70 3.63
CA TYR A 44 -0.80 -3.12 2.33
C TYR A 44 -1.87 -3.50 1.31
N LEU A 45 -2.70 -2.55 0.90
CA LEU A 45 -3.69 -2.75 -0.17
C LEU A 45 -3.08 -2.36 -1.52
N VAL A 46 -2.97 -3.33 -2.42
CA VAL A 46 -2.47 -3.14 -3.78
C VAL A 46 -3.57 -2.52 -4.65
N SER A 47 -3.34 -1.30 -5.16
CA SER A 47 -4.26 -0.68 -6.11
C SER A 47 -4.04 -1.23 -7.53
N SER A 48 -5.12 -1.34 -8.31
CA SER A 48 -5.04 -1.76 -9.73
C SER A 48 -4.49 -0.67 -10.66
N LEU A 49 -4.15 0.52 -10.15
CA LEU A 49 -3.63 1.63 -10.96
C LEU A 49 -2.20 1.37 -11.48
N GLY A 50 -1.44 0.49 -10.83
CA GLY A 50 0.00 0.35 -11.05
C GLY A 50 0.49 -0.76 -11.99
N VAL A 51 -0.38 -1.65 -12.48
CA VAL A 51 0.02 -2.76 -13.37
C VAL A 51 -0.34 -2.45 -14.82
N THR A 52 0.60 -1.86 -15.56
CA THR A 52 0.48 -1.67 -17.00
C THR A 52 0.42 -3.03 -17.71
N GLY A 53 -0.70 -3.33 -18.39
CA GLY A 53 -0.72 -4.44 -19.37
C GLY A 53 -2.03 -5.21 -19.50
N VAL A 54 -2.94 -5.19 -18.52
CA VAL A 54 -4.18 -6.00 -18.60
C VAL A 54 -5.41 -5.14 -18.32
N ARG A 55 -5.93 -4.58 -19.43
CA ARG A 55 -7.35 -4.30 -19.74
C ARG A 55 -8.22 -3.57 -18.72
N SER A 56 -8.63 -2.36 -19.14
CA SER A 56 -10.02 -1.87 -19.22
C SER A 56 -11.04 -2.48 -18.24
N ASN A 57 -11.54 -1.63 -17.33
CA ASN A 57 -12.73 -1.81 -16.48
C ASN A 57 -12.59 -2.59 -15.18
N ILE A 58 -11.39 -2.77 -14.62
CA ILE A 58 -11.31 -2.99 -13.17
C ILE A 58 -11.31 -1.61 -12.50
N THR A 59 -12.49 -1.00 -12.42
CA THR A 59 -12.79 -0.02 -11.37
C THR A 59 -12.74 -0.78 -10.05
N THR A 60 -11.52 -0.97 -9.54
CA THR A 60 -11.34 -1.52 -8.19
C THR A 60 -11.97 -0.53 -7.23
N ASP A 61 -13.07 -0.92 -6.61
CA ASP A 61 -13.64 -0.17 -5.51
C ASP A 61 -12.77 -0.37 -4.27
N ILE A 62 -11.74 0.47 -4.17
CA ILE A 62 -10.81 0.48 -3.03
C ILE A 62 -11.56 0.70 -1.73
N GLY A 63 -12.58 1.57 -1.73
CA GLY A 63 -13.41 1.84 -0.55
C GLY A 63 -14.16 0.60 -0.07
N ALA A 64 -14.75 -0.17 -0.99
CA ALA A 64 -15.40 -1.44 -0.64
C ALA A 64 -14.43 -2.47 -0.08
N ILE A 65 -13.21 -2.56 -0.62
CA ILE A 65 -12.18 -3.48 -0.10
C ILE A 65 -11.73 -3.04 1.29
N VAL A 66 -11.44 -1.75 1.50
CA VAL A 66 -11.08 -1.21 2.82
C VAL A 66 -12.18 -1.49 3.83
N LYS A 67 -13.46 -1.34 3.46
CA LYS A 67 -14.58 -1.67 4.33
C LYS A 67 -14.58 -3.16 4.71
N LYS A 68 -14.42 -4.08 3.75
CA LYS A 68 -14.32 -5.53 4.01
C LYS A 68 -13.15 -5.89 4.92
N ILE A 69 -12.01 -5.19 4.77
CA ILE A 69 -10.84 -5.37 5.65
C ILE A 69 -11.19 -4.96 7.08
N ARG A 70 -11.82 -3.79 7.26
CA ARG A 70 -12.22 -3.24 8.56
C ARG A 70 -13.27 -4.09 9.29
N GLU A 71 -14.07 -4.88 8.57
CA GLU A 71 -14.99 -5.85 9.17
C GLU A 71 -14.25 -7.01 9.88
N ALA A 72 -13.00 -7.28 9.52
CA ALA A 72 -12.21 -8.40 10.03
C ALA A 72 -10.94 -7.99 10.82
N SER A 73 -10.58 -6.71 10.81
CA SER A 73 -9.33 -6.20 11.40
C SER A 73 -9.44 -4.74 11.79
N ASP A 74 -8.74 -4.37 12.87
CA ASP A 74 -8.56 -2.99 13.34
C ASP A 74 -7.27 -2.34 12.82
N LYS A 75 -6.47 -3.08 12.05
CA LYS A 75 -5.18 -2.61 11.54
C LYS A 75 -5.36 -1.48 10.52
N PRO A 76 -4.48 -0.46 10.53
CA PRO A 76 -4.47 0.56 9.49
C PRO A 76 -4.29 -0.07 8.11
N VAL A 77 -4.98 0.48 7.11
CA VAL A 77 -4.89 0.06 5.72
C VAL A 77 -4.22 1.16 4.92
N ALA A 78 -3.08 0.84 4.30
CA ALA A 78 -2.36 1.77 3.43
C ALA A 78 -2.43 1.29 1.98
N VAL A 79 -2.85 2.17 1.08
CA VAL A 79 -3.00 1.87 -0.35
C VAL A 79 -1.71 2.19 -1.08
N GLY A 80 -1.19 1.24 -1.86
CA GLY A 80 -0.01 1.44 -2.69
C GLY A 80 -0.22 1.00 -4.13
N PHE A 81 0.84 1.10 -4.94
CA PHE A 81 0.88 0.88 -6.39
C PHE A 81 0.17 1.95 -7.22
N GLY A 82 0.91 2.59 -8.13
CA GLY A 82 0.35 3.55 -9.11
C GLY A 82 0.12 4.98 -8.59
N ILE A 83 0.40 5.27 -7.31
CA ILE A 83 0.30 6.61 -6.74
C ILE A 83 1.58 7.38 -7.07
N SER A 84 1.43 8.54 -7.70
CA SER A 84 2.54 9.38 -8.14
C SER A 84 2.29 10.88 -8.01
N THR A 85 1.06 11.31 -7.80
CA THR A 85 0.71 12.73 -7.64
C THR A 85 0.07 13.03 -6.28
N PRO A 86 0.17 14.27 -5.78
CA PRO A 86 -0.45 14.64 -4.51
C PRO A 86 -1.97 14.44 -4.52
N GLN A 87 -2.63 14.69 -5.65
CA GLN A 87 -4.07 14.45 -5.82
C GLN A 87 -4.42 12.96 -5.67
N GLN A 88 -3.65 12.06 -6.27
CA GLN A 88 -3.85 10.61 -6.11
C GLN A 88 -3.63 10.18 -4.65
N ALA A 89 -2.62 10.72 -3.97
CA ALA A 89 -2.37 10.42 -2.56
C ALA A 89 -3.54 10.86 -1.68
N LYS A 90 -4.08 12.07 -1.91
CA LYS A 90 -5.26 12.58 -1.22
C LYS A 90 -6.49 11.71 -1.43
N GLU A 91 -6.78 11.31 -2.67
CA GLU A 91 -7.91 10.45 -2.99
C GLU A 91 -7.81 9.08 -2.31
N MET A 92 -6.63 8.47 -2.32
CA MET A 92 -6.42 7.18 -1.67
C MET A 92 -6.46 7.28 -0.14
N ALA A 93 -5.89 8.34 0.44
CA ALA A 93 -5.92 8.57 1.88
C ALA A 93 -7.33 8.96 2.38
N ALA A 94 -8.20 9.52 1.55
CA ALA A 94 -9.60 9.73 1.90
C ALA A 94 -10.40 8.41 2.02
N LEU A 95 -9.94 7.34 1.37
CA LEU A 95 -10.57 6.02 1.35
C LEU A 95 -9.90 5.01 2.29
N SER A 96 -8.74 5.34 2.87
CA SER A 96 -7.89 4.43 3.63
C SER A 96 -7.17 5.18 4.77
N ASP A 97 -6.23 4.54 5.47
CA ASP A 97 -5.45 5.16 6.54
C ASP A 97 -4.11 5.73 6.05
N GLY A 98 -3.77 5.56 4.76
CA GLY A 98 -2.56 6.12 4.18
C GLY A 98 -2.31 5.72 2.71
N ALA A 99 -1.34 6.40 2.10
CA ALA A 99 -0.89 6.15 0.72
C ALA A 99 0.60 5.79 0.68
N ILE A 100 0.97 4.84 -0.17
CA ILE A 100 2.35 4.36 -0.35
C ILE A 100 2.85 4.70 -1.74
N VAL A 101 4.00 5.38 -1.79
CA VAL A 101 4.60 5.92 -3.01
C VAL A 101 6.04 5.41 -3.12
N GLY A 102 6.33 4.64 -4.17
CA GLY A 102 7.66 4.07 -4.41
C GLY A 102 8.27 4.55 -5.72
N SER A 103 7.70 4.11 -6.85
CA SER A 103 8.29 4.34 -8.19
C SER A 103 8.51 5.82 -8.54
N ALA A 104 7.67 6.73 -8.05
CA ALA A 104 7.87 8.16 -8.28
C ALA A 104 9.12 8.70 -7.57
N ILE A 105 9.37 8.29 -6.32
CA ILE A 105 10.59 8.63 -5.58
C ILE A 105 11.81 8.04 -6.29
N VAL A 106 11.74 6.76 -6.69
CA VAL A 106 12.85 6.10 -7.40
C VAL A 106 13.18 6.82 -8.72
N LYS A 107 12.19 7.28 -9.48
CA LYS A 107 12.41 8.06 -10.71
C LYS A 107 13.09 9.41 -10.45
N ILE A 108 12.78 10.05 -9.32
CA ILE A 108 13.47 11.29 -8.91
C ILE A 108 14.94 10.97 -8.59
N ILE A 109 15.19 9.89 -7.84
CA ILE A 109 16.55 9.44 -7.53
C ILE A 109 17.33 9.12 -8.81
N GLU A 110 16.73 8.37 -9.73
CA GLU A 110 17.32 8.03 -11.03
C GLU A 110 17.69 9.29 -11.83
N LYS A 111 16.82 10.31 -11.83
CA LYS A 111 17.03 11.54 -12.58
C LYS A 111 18.14 12.43 -12.01
N TYR A 112 18.24 12.52 -10.68
CA TYR A 112 19.12 13.49 -10.01
C TYR A 112 20.38 12.86 -9.38
N GLY A 113 20.47 11.53 -9.27
CA GLY A 113 21.62 10.84 -8.71
C GLY A 113 21.92 11.29 -7.27
N ASP A 114 23.18 11.63 -6.99
CA ASP A 114 23.61 12.08 -5.67
C ASP A 114 22.93 13.41 -5.23
N ASP A 115 22.48 14.23 -6.18
CA ASP A 115 21.78 15.50 -5.93
C ASP A 115 20.26 15.30 -5.69
N CYS A 116 19.79 14.07 -5.51
CA CYS A 116 18.35 13.76 -5.39
C CYS A 116 17.69 14.20 -4.07
N VAL A 117 18.47 14.50 -3.03
CA VAL A 117 17.93 14.75 -1.68
C VAL A 117 16.92 15.92 -1.66
N GLY A 118 17.26 17.05 -2.28
CA GLY A 118 16.37 18.21 -2.38
C GLY A 118 15.08 17.90 -3.16
N PRO A 119 15.17 17.39 -4.39
CA PRO A 119 14.00 16.98 -5.17
C PRO A 119 13.10 15.94 -4.49
N VAL A 120 13.69 14.95 -3.80
CA VAL A 120 12.93 13.95 -3.04
C VAL A 120 12.22 14.59 -1.85
N TYR A 121 12.88 15.51 -1.14
CA TYR A 121 12.29 16.25 -0.04
C TYR A 121 11.07 17.07 -0.48
N GLU A 122 11.21 17.89 -1.53
CA GLU A 122 10.10 18.71 -2.04
C GLU A 122 8.92 17.83 -2.49
N TYR A 123 9.20 16.73 -3.20
CA TYR A 123 8.17 15.79 -3.59
C TYR A 123 7.47 15.14 -2.39
N ALA A 124 8.22 14.64 -1.40
CA ALA A 124 7.64 14.03 -0.21
C ALA A 124 6.81 15.04 0.61
N LYS A 125 7.24 16.30 0.66
CA LYS A 125 6.52 17.40 1.30
C LYS A 125 5.20 17.67 0.61
N GLU A 126 5.18 17.85 -0.72
CA GLU A 126 3.95 18.05 -1.50
C GLU A 126 2.95 16.90 -1.30
N MET A 127 3.44 15.65 -1.33
CA MET A 127 2.60 14.46 -1.11
C MET A 127 1.99 14.44 0.28
N THR A 128 2.74 14.84 1.31
CA THR A 128 2.27 14.87 2.70
C THR A 128 1.29 16.03 2.93
N GLU A 129 1.54 17.19 2.35
CA GLU A 129 0.66 18.38 2.47
C GLU A 129 -0.70 18.15 1.82
N ALA A 130 -0.78 17.35 0.76
CA ALA A 130 -2.06 17.03 0.12
C ALA A 130 -2.97 16.11 0.95
N VAL A 131 -2.41 15.38 1.92
CA VAL A 131 -3.12 14.40 2.77
C VAL A 131 -3.54 15.00 4.12
N LYS A 132 -2.93 16.12 4.53
CA LYS A 132 -3.32 16.88 5.73
C LYS A 132 -4.63 17.63 5.53
#